data_AF-K1YJE7-F1
#
_entry.id   AF-K1YJE7-F1
#
_cell.length_a   1.000
_cell.length_b   1.000
_cell.length_c   1.000
_cell.angle_alpha   90.00
_cell.angle_beta   90.00
_cell.angle_gamma   90.00
#
_symmetry.space_group_name_H-M   'P 1'
#
loop_
_entity.id
_entity.type
_entity.pdbx_description
1 polymer ?
#
loop_
_entity_poly.entity_id
_entity_poly.type
_entity_poly.pdbx_seq_one_letter_code
_entity_poly.pdbx_strand_id
1 'polypeptide(L)'
;MSNLNLFCTQCSKRILLRNHSAVNPNGHNFCNHHCAASFTNRNRITRLTISKQIRKTRSSKCKRYKCTNKIGIENRIYCSNKCRKAFYLEDNIKFEETTIMKVKKFMKDNGRLPVKREFVKGYKRICLVFGTWNNLIKSAGFEPNPVMFAKKYISNDGHKCDSLSEKIVDDWLSAREIPHMVKEKYPWNNGMTVDFKVGDYWIELFGLTGQLESYDRLMKIKIKKVKKYNLNLISLFLSDIFPHNHLEAKLNHLAKIPNLSIMTNRLAKNPKVYAQKSKRRESQSCPSK
;
A
#
# COMPACT_ATOMS: atom_id res chain seq x y z
N MET A 1 46.64 45.86 -10.47
CA MET A 1 45.28 45.37 -10.81
C MET A 1 44.97 45.81 -12.24
N SER A 2 44.95 44.88 -13.19
CA SER A 2 44.66 45.16 -14.61
C SER A 2 43.17 45.45 -14.80
N ASN A 3 42.83 46.66 -15.24
CA ASN A 3 41.46 47.01 -15.61
C ASN A 3 41.09 46.31 -16.93
N LEU A 4 40.09 45.42 -16.92
CA LEU A 4 39.52 44.87 -18.15
C LEU A 4 38.67 45.92 -18.85
N ASN A 5 39.03 46.22 -20.10
CA ASN A 5 38.19 47.02 -20.98
C ASN A 5 37.11 46.13 -21.58
N LEU A 6 35.89 46.25 -21.06
CA LEU A 6 34.72 45.58 -21.60
C LEU A 6 33.77 46.62 -22.21
N PHE A 7 32.96 46.17 -23.16
CA PHE A 7 31.97 47.01 -23.82
C PHE A 7 30.57 46.48 -23.54
N CYS A 8 29.61 47.40 -23.39
CA CYS A 8 28.21 47.07 -23.25
C CYS A 8 27.70 46.40 -24.52
N THR A 9 27.17 45.18 -24.41
CA THR A 9 26.64 44.42 -25.55
C THR A 9 25.47 45.13 -26.25
N GLN A 10 24.76 46.02 -25.55
CA GLN A 10 23.59 46.72 -26.10
C GLN A 10 23.92 48.06 -26.76
N CYS A 11 24.83 48.85 -26.18
CA CYS A 11 25.08 50.24 -26.60
C CYS A 11 26.55 50.56 -26.85
N SER A 12 27.42 49.55 -26.79
CA SER A 12 28.86 49.64 -27.04
C SER A 12 29.63 50.61 -26.15
N LYS A 13 29.02 51.15 -25.09
CA LYS A 13 29.71 52.00 -24.10
C LYS A 13 30.74 51.18 -23.33
N ARG A 14 31.90 51.77 -23.07
CA ARG A 14 32.95 51.16 -22.23
C ARG A 14 32.44 50.95 -20.81
N ILE A 15 32.71 49.77 -20.27
CA ILE A 15 32.39 49.35 -18.90
C ILE A 15 33.71 49.15 -18.17
N LEU A 16 33.88 49.85 -17.06
CA LEU A 16 34.99 49.65 -16.15
C LEU A 16 34.53 48.69 -15.05
N LEU A 17 34.97 47.44 -15.11
CA LEU A 17 34.72 46.48 -14.02
C LEU A 17 35.89 46.53 -13.03
N ARG A 18 35.57 46.61 -11.74
CA ARG A 18 36.56 46.64 -10.65
C ARG A 18 37.17 45.26 -10.33
N ASN A 19 36.57 44.17 -10.83
CA ASN A 19 37.04 42.80 -10.58
C ASN A 19 36.71 41.86 -11.78
N HIS A 20 37.63 40.96 -12.12
CA HIS A 20 37.45 39.89 -13.11
C HIS A 20 36.27 38.95 -12.78
N SER A 21 35.95 38.76 -11.50
CA SER A 21 34.79 37.94 -11.05
C SER A 21 33.43 38.53 -11.48
N ALA A 22 33.38 39.79 -11.90
CA ALA A 22 32.17 40.48 -12.32
C ALA A 22 31.86 40.32 -13.82
N VAL A 23 32.70 39.60 -14.57
CA VAL A 23 32.47 39.33 -15.99
C VAL A 23 31.41 38.24 -16.13
N ASN A 24 30.37 38.51 -16.93
CA ASN A 24 29.33 37.52 -17.18
C ASN A 24 29.90 36.32 -17.97
N PRO A 25 29.75 35.07 -17.49
CA PRO A 25 30.28 33.88 -18.17
C PRO A 25 29.67 33.66 -19.56
N ASN A 26 28.48 34.22 -19.83
CA ASN A 26 27.84 34.17 -21.15
C ASN A 26 28.36 35.26 -22.12
N GLY A 27 29.40 36.01 -21.74
CA GLY A 27 30.03 37.04 -22.58
C GLY A 27 29.25 38.34 -22.74
N HIS A 28 28.06 38.47 -22.14
CA HIS A 28 27.22 39.66 -22.25
C HIS A 28 27.36 40.57 -21.02
N ASN A 29 27.91 41.76 -21.24
CA ASN A 29 28.12 42.77 -20.20
C ASN A 29 27.27 44.01 -20.51
N PHE A 30 26.73 44.67 -19.48
CA PHE A 30 25.82 45.80 -19.65
C PHE A 30 26.21 46.97 -18.76
N CYS A 31 26.17 48.19 -19.29
CA CYS A 31 26.55 49.38 -18.53
C CYS A 31 25.51 49.78 -17.48
N ASN A 32 24.26 49.30 -17.59
CA ASN A 32 23.19 49.50 -16.62
C ASN A 32 22.07 48.48 -16.82
N HIS A 33 21.14 48.44 -15.85
CA HIS A 33 19.95 47.59 -15.89
C HIS A 33 19.09 47.82 -17.14
N HIS A 34 19.00 49.06 -17.62
CA HIS A 34 18.22 49.39 -18.82
C HIS A 34 18.79 48.74 -20.09
N CYS A 35 20.12 48.72 -20.25
CA CYS A 35 20.78 48.05 -21.37
C CYS A 35 20.61 46.53 -21.30
N ALA A 36 20.70 45.94 -20.10
CA ALA A 36 20.44 44.52 -19.88
C ALA A 36 18.99 44.16 -20.23
N ALA A 37 18.02 44.96 -19.77
CA ALA A 37 16.60 44.77 -20.07
C ALA A 37 16.30 44.93 -21.56
N SER A 38 16.82 45.97 -22.21
CA SER A 38 16.63 46.21 -23.65
C SER A 38 17.20 45.09 -24.51
N PHE A 39 18.41 44.61 -24.20
CA PHE A 39 19.01 43.46 -24.89
C PHE A 39 18.18 42.19 -24.67
N THR A 40 17.75 41.93 -23.44
CA THR A 40 16.95 40.75 -23.10
C THR A 40 15.59 40.79 -23.81
N ASN A 41 14.91 41.94 -23.83
CA ASN A 41 13.62 42.11 -24.47
C ASN A 41 13.71 41.94 -25.99
N ARG A 42 14.73 42.52 -26.63
CA ARG A 42 15.00 42.32 -28.06
C ARG A 42 15.20 40.84 -28.39
N ASN A 43 16.08 40.17 -27.63
CA ASN A 43 16.36 38.74 -27.84
C ASN A 43 15.18 37.83 -27.45
N ARG A 44 14.32 38.25 -26.52
CA ARG A 44 13.09 37.54 -26.15
C ARG A 44 12.13 37.49 -27.32
N ILE A 45 11.94 38.60 -28.04
CA ILE A 45 11.11 38.64 -29.25
C ILE A 45 11.66 37.65 -30.27
N THR A 46 12.97 37.68 -30.55
CA THR A 46 13.61 36.75 -31.48
C THR A 46 13.44 35.28 -31.06
N ARG A 47 13.66 34.95 -29.77
CA ARG A 47 13.46 33.59 -29.24
C ARG A 47 12.01 33.12 -29.33
N LEU A 48 11.06 34.01 -29.04
CA LEU A 48 9.63 33.68 -29.15
C LEU A 48 9.22 33.46 -30.62
N THR A 49 9.75 34.26 -31.54
CA THR A 49 9.50 34.10 -32.98
C THR A 49 10.12 32.79 -33.50
N ILE A 50 11.38 32.49 -33.16
CA ILE A 50 12.03 31.22 -33.48
C ILE A 50 11.27 30.04 -32.87
N SER A 51 10.84 30.14 -31.60
CA SER A 51 10.04 29.11 -30.93
C SER A 51 8.68 28.89 -31.59
N LYS A 52 8.02 29.95 -32.05
CA LYS A 52 6.76 29.87 -32.82
C LYS A 52 7.00 29.22 -34.19
N GLN A 53 8.08 29.58 -34.88
CA GLN A 53 8.45 28.99 -36.17
C GLN A 53 8.79 27.50 -36.05
N ILE A 54 9.60 27.11 -35.06
CA ILE A 54 9.92 25.70 -34.75
C ILE A 54 8.65 24.91 -34.37
N ARG A 55 7.73 25.53 -33.62
CA ARG A 55 6.42 24.92 -33.31
C ARG A 55 5.55 24.76 -34.55
N LYS A 56 5.60 25.71 -35.48
CA LYS A 56 4.89 25.67 -36.77
C LYS A 56 5.38 24.56 -37.70
N THR A 57 6.67 24.23 -37.64
CA THR A 57 7.26 23.15 -38.45
C THR A 57 7.19 21.78 -37.75
N ARG A 58 7.01 21.72 -36.43
CA ARG A 58 6.78 20.48 -35.67
C ARG A 58 5.32 20.03 -35.76
N SER A 59 4.90 19.52 -36.92
CA SER A 59 3.69 18.71 -36.98
C SER A 59 3.95 17.37 -36.28
N SER A 60 3.34 17.12 -35.12
CA SER A 60 3.48 15.84 -34.43
C SER A 60 2.62 14.78 -35.12
N LYS A 61 3.05 13.52 -35.18
CA LYS A 61 2.20 12.45 -35.72
C LYS A 61 1.11 12.11 -34.71
N CYS A 62 -0.05 11.69 -35.18
CA CYS A 62 -1.09 11.17 -34.30
C CYS A 62 -0.57 9.99 -33.46
N LYS A 63 -0.87 9.99 -32.16
CA LYS A 63 -0.44 8.92 -31.25
C LYS A 63 -1.04 7.54 -31.58
N ARG A 64 -2.15 7.49 -32.32
CA ARG A 64 -2.70 6.21 -32.79
C ARG A 64 -1.78 5.64 -33.86
N TYR A 65 -1.16 4.50 -33.59
CA TYR A 65 -0.14 3.89 -34.48
C TYR A 65 -0.66 3.58 -35.90
N LYS A 66 -1.95 3.28 -36.05
CA LYS A 66 -2.61 3.08 -37.36
C LYS A 66 -2.96 4.37 -38.11
N CYS A 67 -2.74 5.54 -37.50
CA CYS A 67 -3.08 6.83 -38.08
C CYS A 67 -1.80 7.54 -38.54
N THR A 68 -1.71 7.82 -39.84
CA THR A 68 -0.59 8.54 -40.45
C THR A 68 -0.76 10.05 -40.45
N ASN A 69 -1.92 10.55 -39.96
CA ASN A 69 -2.23 11.97 -39.96
C ASN A 69 -1.27 12.75 -39.06
N LYS A 70 -0.81 13.88 -39.58
CA LYS A 70 -0.08 14.90 -38.85
C LYS A 70 -1.07 15.74 -38.04
N ILE A 71 -0.69 16.07 -36.81
CA ILE A 71 -1.38 16.99 -35.92
C ILE A 71 -0.71 18.34 -36.07
N GLY A 72 -1.52 19.40 -36.11
CA GLY A 72 -1.04 20.78 -36.09
C GLY A 72 -0.37 21.16 -34.76
N ILE A 73 -0.10 22.46 -34.61
CA ILE A 73 0.70 23.06 -33.53
C ILE A 73 -0.01 23.04 -32.17
N GLU A 74 -1.30 22.74 -32.17
CA GLU A 74 -2.07 22.62 -30.94
C GLU A 74 -1.55 21.43 -30.12
N ASN A 75 -1.60 21.50 -28.78
CA ASN A 75 -1.20 20.44 -27.85
C ASN A 75 -2.07 19.17 -27.93
N ARG A 76 -2.66 18.90 -29.10
CA ARG A 76 -3.46 17.72 -29.39
C ARG A 76 -2.54 16.51 -29.56
N ILE A 77 -2.94 15.41 -28.95
CA ILE A 77 -2.25 14.11 -29.05
C ILE A 77 -2.86 13.24 -30.16
N TYR A 78 -4.09 13.56 -30.56
CA TYR A 78 -4.86 12.85 -31.57
C TYR A 78 -5.38 13.81 -32.65
N CYS A 79 -5.39 13.37 -33.91
CA CYS A 79 -5.88 14.18 -35.03
C CYS A 79 -7.41 14.39 -35.00
N SER A 80 -8.15 13.54 -34.28
CA SER A 80 -9.61 13.61 -34.13
C SER A 80 -10.08 12.89 -32.86
N ASN A 81 -11.30 13.20 -32.42
CA ASN A 81 -11.95 12.46 -31.32
C ASN A 81 -12.16 10.97 -31.69
N LYS A 82 -12.38 10.67 -32.98
CA LYS A 82 -12.45 9.30 -33.51
C LYS A 82 -11.15 8.54 -33.27
N CYS A 83 -10.00 9.15 -33.58
CA CYS A 83 -8.70 8.52 -33.33
C CYS A 83 -8.39 8.35 -31.85
N ARG A 84 -8.80 9.31 -31.00
CA ARG A 84 -8.69 9.17 -29.54
C ARG A 84 -9.50 7.98 -29.03
N LYS A 85 -10.79 7.88 -29.39
CA LYS A 85 -11.67 6.77 -28.99
C LYS A 85 -11.12 5.41 -29.47
N ALA A 86 -10.71 5.33 -30.73
CA ALA A 86 -10.14 4.11 -31.30
C ALA A 86 -8.84 3.70 -30.60
N PHE A 87 -7.96 4.64 -30.27
CA PHE A 87 -6.75 4.36 -29.50
C PHE A 87 -7.09 3.75 -28.13
N TYR A 88 -8.02 4.33 -27.37
CA TYR A 88 -8.39 3.79 -26.06
C TYR A 88 -9.07 2.43 -26.15
N LEU A 89 -9.85 2.17 -27.19
CA LEU A 89 -10.43 0.84 -27.42
C LEU A 89 -9.32 -0.19 -27.68
N GLU A 90 -8.40 0.10 -28.59
CA GLU A 90 -7.24 -0.75 -28.90
C GLU A 90 -6.34 -0.96 -27.67
N ASP A 91 -6.09 0.10 -26.90
CA ASP A 91 -5.29 0.07 -25.67
C ASP A 91 -5.98 -0.70 -24.54
N ASN A 92 -7.32 -0.69 -24.48
CA ASN A 92 -8.09 -1.50 -23.55
C ASN A 92 -8.05 -2.99 -23.92
N ILE A 93 -8.20 -3.33 -25.20
CA ILE A 93 -8.08 -4.73 -25.68
C ILE A 93 -6.69 -5.28 -25.34
N LYS A 94 -5.64 -4.54 -25.68
CA LYS A 94 -4.26 -4.94 -25.35
C LYS A 94 -4.05 -5.07 -23.84
N PHE A 95 -4.62 -4.17 -23.06
CA PHE A 95 -4.56 -4.24 -21.61
C PHE A 95 -5.30 -5.46 -21.06
N GLU A 96 -6.46 -5.79 -21.63
CA GLU A 96 -7.24 -6.96 -21.25
C GLU A 96 -6.45 -8.25 -21.47
N GLU A 97 -5.93 -8.47 -22.68
CA GLU A 97 -5.10 -9.63 -23.03
C GLU A 97 -3.89 -9.75 -22.10
N THR A 98 -3.14 -8.67 -21.92
CA THR A 98 -1.94 -8.67 -21.07
C THR A 98 -2.26 -8.90 -19.59
N THR A 99 -3.43 -8.45 -19.11
CA THR A 99 -3.86 -8.68 -17.73
C THR A 99 -4.29 -10.13 -17.52
N ILE A 100 -5.05 -10.70 -18.45
CA ILE A 100 -5.43 -12.12 -18.43
C ILE A 100 -4.18 -13.01 -18.44
N MET A 101 -3.19 -12.72 -19.29
CA MET A 101 -1.92 -13.46 -19.33
C MET A 101 -1.18 -13.41 -17.98
N LYS A 102 -1.19 -12.26 -17.30
CA LYS A 102 -0.57 -12.14 -15.97
C LYS A 102 -1.28 -12.99 -14.93
N VAL A 103 -2.62 -13.06 -14.96
CA VAL A 103 -3.40 -13.92 -14.06
C VAL A 103 -3.08 -15.40 -14.31
N LYS A 104 -3.08 -15.83 -15.58
CA LYS A 104 -2.73 -17.21 -15.95
C LYS A 104 -1.30 -17.58 -15.57
N LYS A 105 -0.35 -16.67 -15.80
CA LYS A 105 1.05 -16.85 -15.37
C LYS A 105 1.15 -16.98 -13.85
N PHE A 106 0.47 -16.11 -13.10
CA PHE A 106 0.45 -16.18 -11.64
C PHE A 106 -0.08 -17.53 -11.15
N MET A 107 -1.18 -18.03 -11.73
CA MET A 107 -1.75 -19.34 -11.40
C MET A 107 -0.74 -20.47 -11.66
N LYS A 108 -0.03 -20.42 -12.80
CA LYS A 108 1.02 -21.40 -13.12
C LYS A 108 2.18 -21.36 -12.11
N ASP A 109 2.62 -20.17 -11.73
CA ASP A 109 3.79 -19.98 -10.88
C ASP A 109 3.49 -20.29 -9.40
N ASN A 110 2.25 -20.08 -8.94
CA ASN A 110 1.89 -20.16 -7.52
C ASN A 110 0.87 -21.25 -7.17
N GLY A 111 0.27 -21.92 -8.16
CA GLY A 111 -0.77 -22.94 -7.96
C GLY A 111 -2.10 -22.40 -7.40
N ARG A 112 -2.26 -21.07 -7.30
CA ARG A 112 -3.48 -20.42 -6.80
C ARG A 112 -3.80 -19.14 -7.58
N LEU A 113 -5.05 -18.70 -7.49
CA LEU A 113 -5.46 -17.42 -8.06
C LEU A 113 -4.85 -16.24 -7.30
N PRO A 114 -4.53 -15.14 -8.01
CA PRO A 114 -4.06 -13.93 -7.36
C PRO A 114 -5.18 -13.23 -6.58
N VAL A 115 -4.83 -12.61 -5.46
CA VAL A 115 -5.71 -11.69 -4.75
C VAL A 115 -5.55 -10.26 -5.27
N LYS A 116 -6.57 -9.42 -5.07
CA LYS A 116 -6.57 -8.00 -5.50
C LYS A 116 -5.29 -7.23 -5.09
N ARG A 117 -4.76 -7.53 -3.90
CA ARG A 117 -3.56 -6.87 -3.34
C ARG A 117 -2.27 -7.20 -4.10
N GLU A 118 -2.24 -8.28 -4.85
CA GLU A 118 -1.09 -8.66 -5.69
C GLU A 118 -1.06 -7.88 -7.01
N PHE A 119 -2.18 -7.22 -7.36
CA PHE A 119 -2.37 -6.44 -8.59
C PHE A 119 -2.69 -4.96 -8.31
N VAL A 120 -2.18 -4.42 -7.19
CA VAL A 120 -2.42 -3.01 -6.79
C VAL A 120 -2.03 -2.03 -7.89
N LYS A 121 -0.89 -2.27 -8.55
CA LYS A 121 -0.44 -1.48 -9.69
C LYS A 121 -1.31 -1.80 -10.92
N GLY A 122 -2.35 -1.00 -11.12
CA GLY A 122 -3.28 -1.13 -12.25
C GLY A 122 -4.71 -1.48 -11.86
N TYR A 123 -5.01 -1.70 -10.58
CA TYR A 123 -6.36 -2.08 -10.11
C TYR A 123 -7.46 -1.13 -10.62
N LYS A 124 -7.23 0.19 -10.58
CA LYS A 124 -8.20 1.17 -11.13
C LYS A 124 -8.51 0.91 -12.61
N ARG A 125 -7.49 0.59 -13.40
CA ARG A 125 -7.64 0.30 -14.83
C ARG A 125 -8.33 -1.05 -15.05
N ILE A 126 -8.05 -2.04 -14.20
CA ILE A 126 -8.76 -3.33 -14.20
C ILE A 126 -10.25 -3.10 -13.96
N CYS A 127 -10.63 -2.29 -12.96
CA CYS A 127 -12.03 -1.96 -12.71
C CYS A 127 -12.69 -1.23 -13.89
N LEU A 128 -11.98 -0.36 -14.59
CA LEU A 128 -12.52 0.33 -15.77
C LEU A 128 -12.76 -0.62 -16.97
N VAL A 129 -11.91 -1.63 -17.13
CA VAL A 129 -11.95 -2.55 -18.28
C VAL A 129 -12.86 -3.75 -18.02
N PHE A 130 -12.73 -4.38 -16.86
CA PHE A 130 -13.45 -5.62 -16.51
C PHE A 130 -14.65 -5.39 -15.57
N GLY A 131 -14.80 -4.17 -15.01
CA GLY A 131 -15.78 -3.87 -13.96
C GLY A 131 -15.31 -4.34 -12.58
N THR A 132 -15.23 -5.66 -12.37
CA THR A 132 -14.85 -6.25 -11.08
C THR A 132 -13.64 -7.18 -11.20
N TRP A 133 -12.97 -7.44 -10.07
CA TRP A 133 -11.90 -8.45 -10.01
C TRP A 133 -12.40 -9.84 -10.40
N ASN A 134 -13.61 -10.21 -9.97
CA ASN A 134 -14.17 -11.52 -10.28
C ASN A 134 -14.45 -11.65 -11.78
N ASN A 135 -14.86 -10.58 -12.46
CA ASN A 135 -15.00 -10.59 -13.90
C ASN A 135 -13.66 -10.82 -14.60
N LEU A 136 -12.56 -10.20 -14.14
CA LEU A 136 -11.22 -10.50 -14.66
C LEU A 136 -10.86 -11.99 -14.48
N ILE A 137 -11.14 -12.57 -13.32
CA ILE A 137 -10.84 -13.98 -13.06
C ILE A 137 -11.68 -14.89 -13.98
N LYS A 138 -12.96 -14.59 -14.18
CA LYS A 138 -13.83 -15.28 -15.14
C LYS A 138 -13.33 -15.14 -16.58
N SER A 139 -12.94 -13.93 -17.02
CA SER A 139 -12.34 -13.69 -18.34
C SER A 139 -11.02 -14.45 -18.53
N ALA A 140 -10.29 -14.72 -17.44
CA ALA A 140 -9.10 -15.56 -17.48
C ALA A 140 -9.41 -17.07 -17.55
N GLY A 141 -10.68 -17.47 -17.48
CA GLY A 141 -11.14 -18.86 -17.56
C GLY A 141 -11.12 -19.60 -16.23
N PHE A 142 -11.15 -18.88 -15.11
CA PHE A 142 -11.14 -19.48 -13.77
C PHE A 142 -12.41 -19.15 -13.00
N GLU A 143 -12.78 -20.04 -12.09
CA GLU A 143 -13.82 -19.75 -11.11
C GLU A 143 -13.30 -18.74 -10.09
N PRO A 144 -13.98 -17.59 -9.90
CA PRO A 144 -13.54 -16.60 -8.94
C PRO A 144 -13.60 -17.17 -7.53
N ASN A 145 -12.59 -16.86 -6.72
CA ASN A 145 -12.63 -17.20 -5.31
C ASN A 145 -13.94 -16.64 -4.72
N PRO A 146 -14.76 -17.48 -4.04
CA PRO A 146 -15.87 -16.97 -3.26
C PRO A 146 -15.31 -15.89 -2.35
N VAL A 147 -16.04 -14.79 -2.18
CA VAL A 147 -15.58 -13.64 -1.39
C VAL A 147 -15.03 -14.19 -0.07
N MET A 148 -13.71 -14.12 0.10
CA MET A 148 -13.07 -14.74 1.26
C MET A 148 -13.75 -14.18 2.51
N PHE A 149 -14.13 -15.04 3.44
CA PHE A 149 -14.80 -14.68 4.69
C PHE A 149 -16.26 -14.19 4.59
N ALA A 150 -16.92 -14.32 3.43
CA ALA A 150 -18.34 -13.97 3.32
C ALA A 150 -19.25 -14.97 4.04
N LYS A 151 -18.89 -16.26 4.01
CA LYS A 151 -19.61 -17.28 4.76
C LYS A 151 -19.17 -17.21 6.23
N LYS A 152 -20.07 -16.69 7.07
CA LYS A 152 -19.96 -16.78 8.53
C LYS A 152 -20.51 -18.12 8.99
N TYR A 153 -19.94 -18.63 10.07
CA TYR A 153 -20.39 -19.86 10.71
C TYR A 153 -20.89 -19.51 12.12
N ILE A 154 -21.82 -20.32 12.62
CA ILE A 154 -22.30 -20.25 14.00
C ILE A 154 -21.93 -21.60 14.63
N SER A 155 -21.15 -21.58 15.70
CA SER A 155 -20.77 -22.79 16.45
C SER A 155 -21.95 -23.32 17.28
N ASN A 156 -21.76 -24.50 17.87
CA ASN A 156 -22.81 -25.18 18.63
C ASN A 156 -23.23 -24.43 19.91
N ASP A 157 -22.34 -23.61 20.50
CA ASP A 157 -22.65 -22.76 21.65
C ASP A 157 -23.13 -21.34 21.27
N GLY A 158 -23.23 -21.06 19.95
CA GLY A 158 -23.77 -19.82 19.41
C GLY A 158 -22.73 -18.74 19.09
N HIS A 159 -21.43 -18.99 19.26
CA HIS A 159 -20.42 -18.05 18.82
C HIS A 159 -20.41 -17.86 17.30
N LYS A 160 -20.11 -16.63 16.86
CA LYS A 160 -19.93 -16.29 15.44
C LYS A 160 -18.47 -16.50 15.05
N CYS A 161 -18.26 -17.31 14.01
CA CYS A 161 -16.94 -17.66 13.50
C CYS A 161 -16.74 -17.10 12.08
N ASP A 162 -15.55 -16.56 11.80
CA ASP A 162 -15.18 -15.99 10.51
C ASP A 162 -14.70 -17.06 9.51
N SER A 163 -14.43 -18.27 9.98
CA SER A 163 -13.98 -19.40 9.18
C SER A 163 -14.53 -20.73 9.70
N LEU A 164 -14.50 -21.77 8.84
CA LEU A 164 -14.85 -23.14 9.23
C LEU A 164 -13.90 -23.68 10.30
N SER A 165 -12.60 -23.36 10.18
CA SER A 165 -11.58 -23.78 11.15
C SER A 165 -11.83 -23.19 12.53
N GLU A 166 -12.26 -21.93 12.61
CA GLU A 166 -12.71 -21.31 13.87
C GLU A 166 -13.90 -22.08 14.45
N LYS A 167 -14.93 -22.39 13.65
CA LYS A 167 -16.08 -23.18 14.11
C LYS A 167 -15.65 -24.55 14.66
N ILE A 168 -14.75 -25.25 13.97
CA ILE A 168 -14.29 -26.58 14.40
C ILE A 168 -13.55 -26.52 15.75
N VAL A 169 -12.71 -25.51 15.96
CA VAL A 169 -12.00 -25.33 17.24
C VAL A 169 -12.96 -24.94 18.35
N ASP A 170 -13.89 -24.04 18.07
CA ASP A 170 -14.95 -23.62 19.00
C ASP A 170 -15.78 -24.82 19.45
N ASP A 171 -16.38 -25.56 18.50
CA ASP A 171 -17.16 -26.76 18.78
C ASP A 171 -16.36 -27.80 19.58
N TRP A 172 -15.05 -27.93 19.31
CA TRP A 172 -14.17 -28.86 20.05
C TRP A 172 -14.00 -28.45 21.51
N LEU A 173 -13.86 -27.14 21.79
CA LEU A 173 -13.79 -26.59 23.14
C LEU A 173 -15.13 -26.75 23.87
N SER A 174 -16.25 -26.40 23.22
CA SER A 174 -17.59 -26.49 23.80
C SER A 174 -18.00 -27.93 24.10
N ALA A 175 -17.66 -28.88 23.22
CA ALA A 175 -17.94 -30.31 23.42
C ALA A 175 -17.18 -30.93 24.62
N ARG A 176 -16.16 -30.24 25.13
CA ARG A 176 -15.39 -30.64 26.33
C ARG A 176 -15.67 -29.73 27.53
N GLU A 177 -16.71 -28.88 27.42
CA GLU A 177 -17.11 -27.94 28.46
C GLU A 177 -15.98 -26.99 28.90
N ILE A 178 -15.06 -26.67 27.98
CA ILE A 178 -13.94 -25.76 28.27
C ILE A 178 -14.43 -24.32 28.09
N PRO A 179 -14.50 -23.50 29.15
CA PRO A 179 -14.93 -22.11 29.05
C PRO A 179 -13.93 -21.31 28.24
N HIS A 180 -14.40 -20.63 27.20
CA HIS A 180 -13.56 -19.87 26.29
C HIS A 180 -14.24 -18.58 25.85
N MET A 181 -13.44 -17.58 25.49
CA MET A 181 -13.89 -16.31 24.93
C MET A 181 -13.43 -16.19 23.48
N VAL A 182 -14.29 -15.66 22.62
CA VAL A 182 -13.98 -15.43 21.20
C VAL A 182 -13.56 -13.99 20.91
N LYS A 183 -12.63 -13.80 19.97
CA LYS A 183 -12.19 -12.48 19.46
C LYS A 183 -11.73 -11.51 20.58
N GLU A 184 -11.08 -12.05 21.62
CA GLU A 184 -10.62 -11.27 22.76
C GLU A 184 -9.45 -10.33 22.38
N LYS A 185 -9.44 -9.11 22.92
CA LYS A 185 -8.40 -8.11 22.60
C LYS A 185 -7.07 -8.44 23.28
N TYR A 186 -5.97 -8.26 22.54
CA TYR A 186 -4.65 -8.35 23.13
C TYR A 186 -4.33 -7.17 24.08
N PRO A 187 -3.43 -7.35 25.06
CA PRO A 187 -3.11 -6.32 26.06
C PRO A 187 -2.45 -5.03 25.52
N TRP A 188 -1.93 -5.04 24.29
CA TRP A 188 -1.13 -3.93 23.74
C TRP A 188 -1.95 -2.87 22.99
N ASN A 189 -3.26 -2.76 23.28
CA ASN A 189 -4.21 -1.72 22.86
C ASN A 189 -4.01 -1.16 21.45
N ASN A 190 -4.03 -2.04 20.43
CA ASN A 190 -3.95 -1.66 19.02
C ASN A 190 -5.12 -2.20 18.18
N GLY A 191 -6.18 -2.67 18.85
CA GLY A 191 -7.34 -3.29 18.22
C GLY A 191 -7.12 -4.72 17.69
N MET A 192 -5.94 -5.32 17.87
CA MET A 192 -5.74 -6.73 17.50
C MET A 192 -6.43 -7.65 18.51
N THR A 193 -7.03 -8.71 17.98
CA THR A 193 -7.68 -9.77 18.73
C THR A 193 -6.98 -11.11 18.50
N VAL A 194 -7.14 -12.00 19.48
CA VAL A 194 -6.89 -13.43 19.36
C VAL A 194 -8.18 -14.14 18.99
N ASP A 195 -8.12 -15.32 18.36
CA ASP A 195 -9.35 -16.05 18.00
C ASP A 195 -10.06 -16.60 19.23
N PHE A 196 -9.32 -17.27 20.13
CA PHE A 196 -9.86 -17.75 21.40
C PHE A 196 -8.96 -17.42 22.59
N LYS A 197 -9.56 -17.26 23.76
CA LYS A 197 -8.85 -17.18 25.04
C LYS A 197 -9.47 -18.15 26.05
N VAL A 198 -8.61 -18.97 26.65
CA VAL A 198 -8.97 -20.00 27.65
C VAL A 198 -8.10 -19.79 28.88
N GLY A 199 -8.64 -19.20 29.94
CA GLY A 199 -7.86 -18.77 31.09
C GLY A 199 -6.70 -17.86 30.67
N ASP A 200 -5.46 -18.30 30.94
CA ASP A 200 -4.22 -17.59 30.58
C ASP A 200 -3.70 -17.92 29.17
N TYR A 201 -4.33 -18.85 28.46
CA TYR A 201 -3.93 -19.29 27.13
C TYR A 201 -4.62 -18.48 26.03
N TRP A 202 -3.83 -18.08 25.04
CA TRP A 202 -4.24 -17.32 23.86
C TRP A 202 -4.14 -18.25 22.66
N ILE A 203 -5.25 -18.61 22.00
CA ILE A 203 -5.26 -19.57 20.91
C ILE A 203 -5.54 -18.82 19.59
N GLU A 204 -4.58 -18.85 18.68
CA GLU A 204 -4.66 -18.13 17.40
C GLU A 204 -4.61 -19.12 16.22
N LEU A 205 -5.50 -18.91 15.25
CA LEU A 205 -5.60 -19.72 14.04
C LEU A 205 -4.88 -19.04 12.86
N PHE A 206 -3.72 -19.58 12.51
CA PHE A 206 -2.91 -19.13 11.39
C PHE A 206 -3.33 -19.78 10.06
N GLY A 207 -4.57 -19.53 9.65
CA GLY A 207 -5.21 -20.22 8.51
C GLY A 207 -4.68 -19.87 7.12
N LEU A 208 -3.95 -18.75 6.97
CA LEU A 208 -3.46 -18.25 5.68
C LEU A 208 -1.92 -18.20 5.59
N THR A 209 -1.22 -18.93 6.46
CA THR A 209 0.25 -18.94 6.48
C THR A 209 0.82 -19.39 5.14
N GLY A 210 1.78 -18.63 4.63
CA GLY A 210 2.45 -18.90 3.36
C GLY A 210 1.61 -18.59 2.12
N GLN A 211 0.33 -18.25 2.28
CA GLN A 211 -0.55 -17.90 1.16
C GLN A 211 -0.43 -16.43 0.77
N LEU A 212 -0.26 -15.53 1.75
CA LEU A 212 -0.21 -14.08 1.53
C LEU A 212 0.90 -13.44 2.37
N GLU A 213 1.87 -12.82 1.71
CA GLU A 213 3.00 -12.14 2.37
C GLU A 213 2.52 -11.10 3.40
N SER A 214 1.47 -10.35 3.07
CA SER A 214 0.91 -9.35 3.98
C SER A 214 0.28 -9.95 5.24
N TYR A 215 -0.26 -11.17 5.15
CA TYR A 215 -0.78 -11.93 6.29
C TYR A 215 0.37 -12.46 7.14
N ASP A 216 1.38 -13.08 6.51
CA ASP A 216 2.56 -13.60 7.20
C ASP A 216 3.32 -12.50 7.96
N ARG A 217 3.36 -11.29 7.40
CA ARG A 217 3.91 -10.12 8.09
C ARG A 217 3.15 -9.78 9.37
N LEU A 218 1.81 -9.81 9.34
CA LEU A 218 0.98 -9.55 10.52
C LEU A 218 1.14 -10.66 11.58
N MET A 219 1.18 -11.92 11.14
CA MET A 219 1.48 -13.06 12.01
C MET A 219 2.82 -12.88 12.72
N LYS A 220 3.89 -12.54 12.00
CA LYS A 220 5.22 -12.26 12.60
C LYS A 220 5.18 -11.14 13.63
N ILE A 221 4.41 -10.08 13.38
CA ILE A 221 4.22 -8.98 14.33
C ILE A 221 3.51 -9.47 15.59
N LYS A 222 2.42 -10.26 15.45
CA LYS A 222 1.69 -10.86 16.58
C LYS A 222 2.62 -11.73 17.44
N ILE A 223 3.35 -12.66 16.82
CA ILE A 223 4.28 -13.56 17.53
C ILE A 223 5.35 -12.75 18.29
N LYS A 224 5.92 -11.71 17.66
CA LYS A 224 6.92 -10.85 18.33
C LYS A 224 6.32 -10.12 19.53
N LYS A 225 5.07 -9.66 19.44
CA LYS A 225 4.35 -8.99 20.53
C LYS A 225 4.00 -9.96 21.65
N VAL A 226 3.47 -11.14 21.34
CA VAL A 226 3.20 -12.21 22.31
C VAL A 226 4.44 -12.51 23.15
N LYS A 227 5.59 -12.70 22.51
CA LYS A 227 6.88 -12.91 23.22
C LYS A 227 7.24 -11.72 24.10
N LYS A 228 7.09 -10.48 23.61
CA LYS A 228 7.36 -9.26 24.38
C LYS A 228 6.48 -9.12 25.62
N TYR A 229 5.23 -9.60 25.56
CA TYR A 229 4.27 -9.54 26.66
C TYR A 229 4.21 -10.82 27.50
N ASN A 230 5.07 -11.80 27.20
CA ASN A 230 5.14 -13.09 27.89
C ASN A 230 3.77 -13.80 27.98
N LEU A 231 3.02 -13.84 26.87
CA LEU A 231 1.72 -14.51 26.81
C LEU A 231 1.86 -15.98 26.40
N ASN A 232 1.02 -16.85 26.99
CA ASN A 232 0.95 -18.28 26.66
C ASN A 232 0.17 -18.48 25.35
N LEU A 233 0.83 -18.32 24.21
CA LEU A 233 0.21 -18.48 22.88
C LEU A 233 0.25 -19.95 22.42
N ILE A 234 -0.93 -20.48 22.09
CA ILE A 234 -1.09 -21.71 21.33
C ILE A 234 -1.36 -21.33 19.88
N SER A 235 -0.41 -21.66 19.00
CA SER A 235 -0.56 -21.43 17.56
C SER A 235 -1.17 -22.66 16.91
N LEU A 236 -2.30 -22.50 16.24
CA LEU A 236 -2.95 -23.53 15.45
C LEU A 236 -2.86 -23.19 13.96
N PHE A 237 -2.57 -24.18 13.14
CA PHE A 237 -2.51 -24.07 11.68
C PHE A 237 -3.59 -24.95 11.05
N LEU A 238 -3.87 -24.74 9.76
CA LEU A 238 -4.81 -25.63 9.05
C LEU A 238 -4.36 -27.10 9.08
N SER A 239 -3.06 -27.36 9.10
CA SER A 239 -2.49 -28.72 9.22
C SER A 239 -2.78 -29.39 10.57
N ASP A 240 -3.13 -28.60 11.60
CA ASP A 240 -3.55 -29.15 12.89
C ASP A 240 -5.03 -29.58 12.89
N ILE A 241 -5.80 -29.17 11.86
CA ILE A 241 -7.24 -29.44 11.73
C ILE A 241 -7.52 -30.39 10.56
N PHE A 242 -6.76 -30.25 9.46
CA PHE A 242 -6.94 -30.95 8.21
C PHE A 242 -5.60 -31.50 7.68
N PRO A 243 -5.61 -32.64 6.96
CA PRO A 243 -6.76 -33.51 6.71
C PRO A 243 -7.15 -34.33 7.94
N HIS A 244 -6.22 -34.52 8.87
CA HIS A 244 -6.44 -35.21 10.14
C HIS A 244 -6.50 -34.19 11.28
N ASN A 245 -7.45 -34.41 12.18
CA ASN A 245 -7.67 -33.53 13.32
C ASN A 245 -6.67 -33.85 14.44
N HIS A 246 -5.79 -32.90 14.75
CA HIS A 246 -4.77 -32.99 15.80
C HIS A 246 -5.07 -32.06 16.99
N LEU A 247 -6.29 -31.53 17.10
CA LEU A 247 -6.68 -30.61 18.19
C LEU A 247 -6.53 -31.26 19.56
N GLU A 248 -6.83 -32.56 19.68
CA GLU A 248 -6.63 -33.31 20.92
C GLU A 248 -5.18 -33.21 21.42
N ALA A 249 -4.20 -33.49 20.56
CA ALA A 249 -2.79 -33.40 20.92
C ALA A 249 -2.35 -31.99 21.32
N LYS A 250 -2.96 -30.96 20.69
CA LYS A 250 -2.59 -29.55 20.91
C LYS A 250 -3.29 -28.94 22.12
N LEU A 251 -4.54 -29.29 22.39
CA LEU A 251 -5.44 -28.56 23.29
C LEU A 251 -5.87 -29.38 24.52
N ASN A 252 -5.61 -30.69 24.59
CA ASN A 252 -6.06 -31.52 25.72
C ASN A 252 -5.53 -31.04 27.09
N HIS A 253 -4.36 -30.39 27.13
CA HIS A 253 -3.86 -29.80 28.38
C HIS A 253 -4.78 -28.69 28.96
N LEU A 254 -5.64 -28.09 28.13
CA LEU A 254 -6.64 -27.11 28.57
C LEU A 254 -7.79 -27.75 29.35
N ALA A 255 -8.14 -29.02 29.05
CA ALA A 255 -9.21 -29.75 29.74
C ALA A 255 -8.85 -30.06 31.21
N LYS A 256 -7.57 -29.96 31.58
CA LYS A 256 -7.08 -30.18 32.94
C LYS A 256 -7.14 -28.92 33.82
N ILE A 257 -7.56 -27.79 33.26
CA ILE A 257 -7.67 -26.54 34.00
C ILE A 257 -8.95 -26.61 34.85
N PRO A 258 -8.86 -26.56 36.19
CA PRO A 258 -10.05 -26.61 37.04
C PRO A 258 -11.00 -25.45 36.70
N ASN A 259 -12.29 -25.77 36.62
CA ASN A 259 -13.37 -24.87 36.25
C ASN A 259 -13.22 -23.48 36.91
N LEU A 260 -13.14 -22.43 36.07
CA LEU A 260 -12.89 -21.05 36.51
C LEU A 260 -14.05 -20.41 37.31
N SER A 261 -15.13 -21.16 37.58
CA SER A 261 -16.23 -20.71 38.43
C SER A 261 -15.84 -20.52 39.91
N ILE A 262 -14.64 -20.96 40.33
CA ILE A 262 -14.17 -20.86 41.73
C ILE A 262 -13.09 -19.77 41.94
N MET A 263 -12.57 -19.12 40.89
CA MET A 263 -11.46 -18.15 41.02
C MET A 263 -11.87 -16.67 41.19
N THR A 264 -13.15 -16.34 41.30
CA THR A 264 -13.60 -14.96 41.59
C THR A 264 -13.21 -14.48 42.99
N ASN A 265 -12.84 -15.37 43.92
CA ASN A 265 -12.50 -15.01 45.30
C ASN A 265 -11.01 -14.83 45.62
N ARG A 266 -10.07 -15.10 44.67
CA ARG A 266 -8.62 -14.93 44.93
C ARG A 266 -7.99 -13.66 44.33
N LEU A 267 -8.65 -12.97 43.41
CA LEU A 267 -8.14 -11.73 42.80
C LEU A 267 -8.48 -10.45 43.58
N ALA A 268 -9.27 -10.54 44.66
CA ALA A 268 -9.58 -9.41 45.53
C ALA A 268 -8.48 -9.05 46.56
N LYS A 269 -7.34 -9.77 46.58
CA LYS A 269 -6.31 -9.61 47.63
C LYS A 269 -4.91 -9.15 47.17
N ASN A 270 -4.73 -8.59 45.97
CA ASN A 270 -3.44 -7.94 45.66
C ASN A 270 -3.52 -6.78 44.64
N PRO A 271 -3.75 -5.53 45.08
CA PRO A 271 -3.76 -4.35 44.19
C PRO A 271 -2.36 -3.80 43.83
N LYS A 272 -1.27 -4.45 44.24
CA LYS A 272 0.09 -3.85 44.19
C LYS A 272 1.02 -4.50 43.15
N VAL A 273 0.65 -4.51 41.87
CA VAL A 273 1.64 -4.78 40.80
C VAL A 273 1.56 -3.83 39.60
N TYR A 274 0.47 -3.07 39.40
CA TYR A 274 0.34 -2.20 38.21
C TYR A 274 0.37 -0.68 38.47
N ALA A 275 0.79 -0.22 39.65
CA ALA A 275 0.81 1.21 40.01
C ALA A 275 2.19 1.91 39.93
N GLN A 276 3.27 1.25 39.47
CA GLN A 276 4.63 1.83 39.51
C GLN A 276 5.21 2.28 38.15
N LYS A 277 4.42 2.36 37.07
CA LYS A 277 4.91 2.88 35.77
C LYS A 277 4.21 4.13 35.23
N SER A 278 3.31 4.76 35.99
CA SER A 278 2.70 6.05 35.63
C SER A 278 3.31 7.28 36.34
N LYS A 279 4.21 7.09 37.31
CA LYS A 279 4.91 8.20 38.00
C LYS A 279 6.35 8.36 37.51
N ARG A 280 6.54 8.73 36.24
CA ARG A 280 7.81 9.29 35.71
C ARG A 280 7.56 9.99 34.39
N ARG A 281 6.76 11.08 34.42
CA ARG A 281 6.66 12.13 33.38
C ARG A 281 5.75 13.27 33.85
N GLU A 282 6.02 13.78 35.05
CA GLU A 282 5.54 15.10 35.49
C GLU A 282 6.73 15.83 36.11
N SER A 283 7.61 16.34 35.25
CA SER A 283 8.55 17.41 35.57
C SER A 283 9.35 17.78 34.31
N GLN A 284 8.73 18.58 33.45
CA GLN A 284 9.44 19.51 32.57
C GLN A 284 8.44 20.56 32.09
N SER A 285 8.24 21.54 32.96
CA SER A 285 7.66 22.84 32.64
C SER A 285 8.58 23.59 31.67
N CYS A 286 8.02 24.14 30.60
CA CYS A 286 8.68 25.16 29.77
C CYS A 286 8.92 26.43 30.61
N PRO A 287 10.09 27.09 30.50
CA PRO A 287 10.23 28.46 30.93
C PRO A 287 9.67 29.39 29.86
N SER A 288 8.75 30.23 30.27
CA SER A 288 8.28 31.42 29.56
C SER A 288 9.37 32.49 29.51
N LYS A 289 9.72 32.93 28.29
CA LYS A 289 10.01 34.32 27.89
C LYS A 289 10.07 34.41 26.37
#